data_AF-A0A810NKC0-F1
#
_entry.id   AF-A0A810NKC0-F1
#
_cell.length_a   1.000
_cell.length_b   1.000
_cell.length_c   1.000
_cell.angle_alpha   90.00
_cell.angle_beta   90.00
_cell.angle_gamma   90.00
#
_symmetry.space_group_name_H-M   'P 1'
#
loop_
_entity.id
_entity.type
_entity.pdbx_description
1 polymer ?
#
loop_
_entity_poly.entity_id
_entity_poly.type
_entity_poly.pdbx_seq_one_letter_code
_entity_poly.pdbx_strand_id
1 'polypeptide(L)'
;MDRDPAEDLLAIAVELERAGEAGYRIKAFRRAAQTVAATGRAELAARAAEGTLAKLPGLGDVTARCVAESLAGEEPVYLRRLLATADRPLDEATEELHAALRGDCHSHSDWSDGTESIAGMADAARALGREYLVLTDHSPRLTIARGLSAERLAQQLIEVERLNAGYGDGFRLLSGIEVDILDDGSLDQTPELLGRLDVVVASVHSRLRSPADEMTARMLAAVADPHIDILGHCTGRLVRRAAGDTGTQSRPESEFDAVAVFAACAARGVAVEINSRPDRLDPPKRLLRLAVEAGCLFAIDSDAHFSTQLDWLRFGCERAARCGVPVDRVVNTWPTDRLLAWTRRDRG
;
A
#
# COMPACT_ATOMS: atom_id res chain seq x y z
N MET A 1 16.08 5.49 33.33
CA MET A 1 14.86 5.83 34.09
C MET A 1 13.90 4.68 33.90
N ASP A 2 13.26 4.24 34.98
CA ASP A 2 12.31 3.15 34.91
C ASP A 2 11.04 3.70 34.26
N ARG A 3 10.76 3.33 33.00
CA ARG A 3 9.55 3.82 32.29
C ARG A 3 8.29 3.22 32.93
N ASP A 4 7.17 3.93 32.78
CA ASP A 4 5.85 3.44 33.15
C ASP A 4 5.07 3.06 31.87
N PRO A 5 4.80 1.76 31.65
CA PRO A 5 4.06 1.31 30.48
C PRO A 5 2.65 1.91 30.36
N ALA A 6 1.98 2.24 31.47
CA ALA A 6 0.66 2.88 31.41
C ALA A 6 0.76 4.32 30.92
N GLU A 7 1.76 5.08 31.40
CA GLU A 7 2.02 6.45 30.94
C GLU A 7 2.41 6.47 29.46
N ASP A 8 3.23 5.52 29.01
CA ASP A 8 3.62 5.41 27.60
C ASP A 8 2.42 5.13 26.68
N LEU A 9 1.50 4.25 27.08
CA LEU A 9 0.26 4.00 26.33
C LEU A 9 -0.67 5.23 26.31
N LEU A 10 -0.72 6.02 27.39
CA LEU A 10 -1.46 7.28 27.43
C LEU A 10 -0.82 8.35 26.53
N ALA A 11 0.51 8.46 26.54
CA ALA A 11 1.24 9.34 25.64
C ALA A 11 0.94 8.99 24.18
N ILE A 12 0.95 7.71 23.83
CA ILE A 12 0.53 7.24 22.49
C ILE A 12 -0.91 7.68 22.20
N ALA A 13 -1.85 7.51 23.13
CA ALA A 13 -3.24 7.92 22.91
C ALA A 13 -3.39 9.42 22.65
N VAL A 14 -2.61 10.27 23.33
CA VAL A 14 -2.58 11.72 23.13
C VAL A 14 -2.03 12.06 21.74
N GLU A 15 -0.92 11.45 21.33
CA GLU A 15 -0.34 11.72 20.01
C GLU A 15 -1.24 11.21 18.88
N LEU A 16 -1.93 10.08 19.07
CA LEU A 16 -2.96 9.63 18.13
C LEU A 16 -4.12 10.65 18.03
N GLU A 17 -4.55 11.23 19.15
CA GLU A 17 -5.60 12.27 19.16
C GLU A 17 -5.14 13.55 18.46
N ARG A 18 -3.90 13.99 18.70
CA ARG A 18 -3.26 15.12 17.98
C ARG A 18 -3.16 14.87 16.48
N ALA A 19 -2.83 13.64 16.07
CA ALA A 19 -2.76 13.23 14.67
C ALA A 19 -4.14 13.03 14.00
N GLY A 20 -5.25 13.24 14.72
CA GLY A 20 -6.60 13.06 14.19
C GLY A 20 -6.92 11.59 13.84
N GLU A 21 -6.39 10.65 14.61
CA GLU A 21 -6.58 9.22 14.42
C GLU A 21 -8.00 8.75 14.73
N ALA A 22 -8.32 7.54 14.29
CA ALA A 22 -9.64 6.98 14.49
C ALA A 22 -9.95 6.81 16.00
N GLY A 23 -11.12 7.29 16.43
CA GLY A 23 -11.51 7.29 17.84
C GLY A 23 -11.52 5.91 18.50
N TYR A 24 -11.74 4.82 17.76
CA TYR A 24 -11.66 3.46 18.32
C TYR A 24 -10.22 3.08 18.70
N ARG A 25 -9.21 3.54 17.95
CA ARG A 25 -7.79 3.26 18.25
C ARG A 25 -7.33 4.05 19.47
N ILE A 26 -7.71 5.32 19.56
CA ILE A 26 -7.47 6.15 20.77
C ILE A 26 -8.11 5.49 22.01
N LYS A 27 -9.35 5.01 21.89
CA LYS A 27 -10.04 4.27 22.96
C LYS A 27 -9.32 2.96 23.32
N ALA A 28 -8.78 2.24 22.33
CA ALA A 28 -8.03 1.00 22.58
C ALA A 28 -6.77 1.26 23.42
N PHE A 29 -5.96 2.26 23.07
CA PHE A 29 -4.77 2.63 23.86
C PHE A 29 -5.13 3.12 25.27
N ARG A 30 -6.17 3.95 25.42
CA ARG A 30 -6.66 4.39 26.74
C ARG A 30 -7.15 3.23 27.59
N ARG A 31 -7.86 2.26 27.01
CA ARG A 31 -8.32 1.06 27.72
C ARG A 31 -7.15 0.16 28.11
N ALA A 32 -6.18 -0.04 27.21
CA ALA A 32 -4.98 -0.79 27.50
C ALA A 32 -4.20 -0.14 28.66
N ALA A 33 -4.04 1.19 28.66
CA ALA A 33 -3.39 1.91 29.75
C ALA A 33 -4.10 1.70 31.10
N GLN A 34 -5.44 1.69 31.12
CA GLN A 34 -6.21 1.39 32.35
C GLN A 34 -5.95 -0.04 32.86
N THR A 35 -5.95 -1.03 31.97
CA THR A 35 -5.63 -2.41 32.32
C THR A 35 -4.20 -2.53 32.85
N VAL A 36 -3.24 -1.88 32.18
CA VAL A 36 -1.83 -1.88 32.57
C VAL A 36 -1.65 -1.20 33.92
N ALA A 37 -2.27 -0.05 34.17
CA ALA A 37 -2.19 0.63 35.46
C ALA A 37 -2.81 -0.20 36.61
N ALA A 38 -3.86 -0.97 36.31
CA ALA A 38 -4.47 -1.88 37.28
C ALA A 38 -3.67 -3.17 37.49
N THR A 39 -2.80 -3.54 36.55
CA THR A 39 -1.95 -4.74 36.61
C THR A 39 -0.59 -4.35 37.19
N GLY A 40 -0.24 -4.88 38.36
CA GLY A 40 1.03 -4.50 39.01
C GLY A 40 2.25 -4.80 38.14
N ARG A 41 3.30 -3.95 38.24
CA ARG A 41 4.54 -4.06 37.44
C ARG A 41 5.17 -5.45 37.45
N ALA A 42 5.16 -6.13 38.60
CA ALA A 42 5.70 -7.49 38.73
C ALA A 42 4.93 -8.52 37.89
N GLU A 43 3.60 -8.41 37.83
CA GLU A 43 2.77 -9.29 37.01
C GLU A 43 2.96 -8.98 35.52
N LEU A 44 3.04 -7.70 35.15
CA LEU A 44 3.33 -7.29 33.78
C LEU A 44 4.67 -7.84 33.31
N ALA A 45 5.73 -7.77 34.14
CA ALA A 45 7.04 -8.31 33.83
C ALA A 45 7.02 -9.85 33.64
N ALA A 46 6.31 -10.58 34.51
CA ALA A 46 6.15 -12.02 34.38
C ALA A 46 5.43 -12.39 33.07
N ARG A 47 4.31 -11.72 32.77
CA ARG A 47 3.56 -11.93 31.52
C ARG A 47 4.35 -11.55 30.28
N ALA A 48 5.20 -10.52 30.35
CA ALA A 48 6.10 -10.15 29.26
C ALA A 48 7.11 -11.26 28.97
N ALA A 49 7.74 -11.82 30.01
CA ALA A 49 8.68 -12.94 29.87
C ALA A 49 8.02 -14.21 29.30
N GLU A 50 6.75 -14.43 29.62
CA GLU A 50 5.96 -15.55 29.11
C GLU A 50 5.32 -15.29 27.73
N GLY A 51 5.43 -14.07 27.19
CA GLY A 51 4.76 -13.68 25.94
C GLY A 51 3.22 -13.67 26.04
N THR A 52 2.65 -13.48 27.23
CA THR A 52 1.20 -13.57 27.49
C THR A 52 0.52 -12.23 27.71
N LEU A 53 1.19 -11.11 27.48
CA LEU A 53 0.64 -9.75 27.64
C LEU A 53 -0.65 -9.53 26.84
N ALA A 54 -0.72 -10.02 25.59
CA ALA A 54 -1.91 -9.87 24.73
C ALA A 54 -3.14 -10.65 25.24
N LYS A 55 -2.99 -11.51 26.29
CA LYS A 55 -4.11 -12.17 26.96
C LYS A 55 -4.80 -11.29 28.00
N LEU A 56 -4.21 -10.15 28.36
CA LEU A 56 -4.82 -9.21 29.30
C LEU A 56 -6.01 -8.47 28.64
N PRO A 57 -7.10 -8.22 29.38
CA PRO A 57 -8.28 -7.57 28.82
C PRO A 57 -7.96 -6.20 28.20
N GLY A 58 -8.26 -6.03 26.91
CA GLY A 58 -8.03 -4.77 26.21
C GLY A 58 -6.59 -4.53 25.73
N LEU A 59 -5.68 -5.48 25.93
CA LEU A 59 -4.39 -5.48 25.25
C LEU A 59 -4.49 -6.31 23.96
N GLY A 60 -4.05 -5.73 22.86
CA GLY A 60 -3.80 -6.44 21.60
C GLY A 60 -2.30 -6.49 21.34
N ASP A 61 -1.87 -7.11 20.24
CA ASP A 61 -0.45 -7.33 19.95
C ASP A 61 0.39 -6.04 19.95
N VAL A 62 -0.17 -4.94 19.43
CA VAL A 62 0.53 -3.63 19.38
C VAL A 62 0.70 -3.05 20.78
N THR A 63 -0.37 -3.01 21.59
CA THR A 63 -0.29 -2.45 22.95
C THR A 63 0.53 -3.35 23.87
N ALA A 64 0.45 -4.68 23.70
CA ALA A 64 1.30 -5.65 24.39
C ALA A 64 2.78 -5.45 24.05
N ARG A 65 3.12 -5.20 22.78
CA ARG A 65 4.49 -4.89 22.36
C ARG A 65 4.99 -3.59 22.98
N CYS A 66 4.19 -2.52 22.96
CA CYS A 66 4.56 -1.25 23.60
C CYS A 66 4.82 -1.44 25.10
N VAL A 67 4.01 -2.26 25.78
CA VAL A 67 4.22 -2.58 27.20
C VAL A 67 5.53 -3.33 27.42
N ALA A 68 5.84 -4.32 26.58
CA ALA A 68 7.09 -5.08 26.68
C ALA A 68 8.32 -4.19 26.46
N GLU A 69 8.29 -3.32 25.44
CA GLU A 69 9.35 -2.34 25.15
C GLU A 69 9.56 -1.39 26.35
N SER A 70 8.48 -0.83 26.90
CA SER A 70 8.53 0.05 28.07
C SER A 70 9.09 -0.63 29.32
N LEU A 71 8.69 -1.88 29.59
CA LEU A 71 9.21 -2.68 30.72
C LEU A 71 10.70 -3.01 30.57
N ALA A 72 11.22 -3.11 29.35
CA ALA A 72 12.65 -3.24 29.07
C ALA A 72 13.42 -1.91 29.27
N GLY A 73 12.72 -0.82 29.63
CA GLY A 73 13.28 0.51 29.77
C GLY A 73 13.43 1.24 28.43
N GLU A 74 12.91 0.68 27.34
CA GLU A 74 12.97 1.25 26.01
C GLU A 74 11.75 2.13 25.75
N GLU A 75 11.94 3.24 25.03
CA GLU A 75 10.79 3.96 24.50
C GLU A 75 10.05 3.12 23.47
N PRO A 76 8.73 2.90 23.60
CA PRO A 76 8.00 2.11 22.64
C PRO A 76 8.22 2.61 21.23
N VAL A 77 8.53 1.70 20.31
CA VAL A 77 8.81 2.05 18.90
C VAL A 77 7.62 2.79 18.31
N TYR A 78 6.41 2.42 18.72
CA TYR A 78 5.18 3.07 18.32
C TYR A 78 5.12 4.54 18.78
N LEU A 79 5.44 4.82 20.05
CA LEU A 79 5.47 6.17 20.59
C LEU A 79 6.55 7.00 19.90
N ARG A 80 7.76 6.45 19.77
CA ARG A 80 8.88 7.11 19.09
C ARG A 80 8.53 7.50 17.66
N ARG A 81 7.82 6.64 16.93
CA ARG A 81 7.33 6.93 15.57
C ARG A 81 6.33 8.08 15.55
N LEU A 82 5.36 8.07 16.46
CA LEU A 82 4.38 9.16 16.55
C LEU A 82 5.07 10.50 16.85
N LEU A 83 5.96 10.53 17.85
CA LEU A 83 6.71 11.72 18.24
C LEU A 83 7.64 12.22 17.12
N ALA A 84 8.31 11.32 16.39
CA ALA A 84 9.14 11.69 15.25
C ALA A 84 8.35 12.38 14.12
N THR A 85 7.03 12.17 14.07
CA THR A 85 6.14 12.80 13.09
C THR A 85 5.28 13.93 13.67
N ALA A 86 5.26 14.13 14.99
CA ALA A 86 4.34 15.06 15.67
C ALA A 86 4.64 16.53 15.38
N ASP A 87 5.93 16.89 15.29
CA ASP A 87 6.39 18.27 15.04
C ASP A 87 6.72 18.53 13.57
N ARG A 88 6.59 17.52 12.70
CA ARG A 88 6.90 17.66 11.28
C ARG A 88 5.71 18.30 10.56
N PRO A 89 5.86 19.49 9.94
CA PRO A 89 4.80 20.05 9.12
C PRO A 89 4.41 19.03 8.05
N LEU A 90 3.12 18.70 7.97
CA LEU A 90 2.63 17.69 7.04
C LEU A 90 3.01 18.01 5.59
N ASP A 91 3.03 19.29 5.25
CA ASP A 91 3.43 19.76 3.92
C ASP A 91 4.89 19.37 3.65
N GLU A 92 5.82 19.56 4.60
CA GLU A 92 7.21 19.11 4.46
C GLU A 92 7.34 17.58 4.36
N ALA A 93 6.51 16.82 5.08
CA ALA A 93 6.44 15.35 4.96
C ALA A 93 5.95 14.88 3.59
N THR A 94 4.95 15.59 3.07
CA THR A 94 4.37 15.32 1.75
C THR A 94 5.37 15.64 0.65
N GLU A 95 6.03 16.79 0.73
CA GLU A 95 7.01 17.21 -0.26
C GLU A 95 8.27 16.34 -0.26
N GLU A 96 8.76 15.88 0.91
CA GLU A 96 9.89 14.93 0.95
C GLU A 96 9.54 13.61 0.25
N LEU A 97 8.37 13.03 0.55
CA LEU A 97 7.92 11.82 -0.12
C LEU A 97 7.77 12.04 -1.62
N HIS A 98 7.11 13.12 -2.02
CA HIS A 98 6.86 13.44 -3.43
C HIS A 98 8.17 13.68 -4.21
N ALA A 99 9.13 14.37 -3.61
CA ALA A 99 10.46 14.59 -4.18
C ALA A 99 11.30 13.31 -4.23
N ALA A 100 11.08 12.36 -3.32
CA ALA A 100 11.75 11.07 -3.31
C ALA A 100 11.20 10.09 -4.35
N LEU A 101 9.98 10.29 -4.88
CA LEU A 101 9.40 9.43 -5.90
C LEU A 101 10.20 9.50 -7.21
N ARG A 102 10.75 8.35 -7.61
CA ARG A 102 11.50 8.16 -8.85
C ARG A 102 10.63 7.67 -10.00
N GLY A 103 9.47 7.09 -9.71
CA GLY A 103 8.53 6.67 -10.74
C GLY A 103 7.13 6.41 -10.19
N ASP A 104 6.30 5.88 -11.08
CA ASP A 104 4.91 5.50 -10.82
C ASP A 104 4.72 4.05 -11.26
N CYS A 105 4.23 3.20 -10.36
CA CYS A 105 4.12 1.77 -10.61
C CYS A 105 2.73 1.33 -11.10
N HIS A 106 1.79 2.26 -11.31
CA HIS A 106 0.45 1.93 -11.80
C HIS A 106 -0.08 3.01 -12.76
N SER A 107 -0.06 2.71 -14.05
CA SER A 107 -0.56 3.60 -15.10
C SER A 107 -1.10 2.83 -16.31
N HIS A 108 -2.04 3.45 -17.02
CA HIS A 108 -2.79 2.84 -18.12
C HIS A 108 -2.65 3.66 -19.40
N SER A 109 -2.85 3.01 -20.53
CA SER A 109 -2.80 3.62 -21.86
C SER A 109 -4.04 3.28 -22.68
N ASP A 110 -4.06 3.76 -23.92
CA ASP A 110 -5.06 3.41 -24.93
C ASP A 110 -5.06 1.92 -25.34
N TRP A 111 -4.17 1.11 -24.76
CA TRP A 111 -4.18 -0.35 -24.90
C TRP A 111 -5.21 -1.05 -24.00
N SER A 112 -5.59 -0.49 -22.85
CA SER A 112 -6.81 -0.89 -22.12
C SER A 112 -7.89 0.18 -22.19
N ASP A 113 -7.96 1.01 -21.16
CA ASP A 113 -9.03 1.95 -20.85
C ASP A 113 -8.50 3.35 -20.50
N GLY A 114 -7.19 3.56 -20.66
CA GLY A 114 -6.62 4.88 -20.79
C GLY A 114 -7.03 5.54 -22.10
N THR A 115 -6.82 6.85 -22.18
CA THR A 115 -7.09 7.63 -23.40
C THR A 115 -5.84 8.30 -23.96
N GLU A 116 -4.68 7.99 -23.39
CA GLU A 116 -3.37 8.48 -23.82
C GLU A 116 -2.55 7.33 -24.41
N SER A 117 -1.75 7.62 -25.43
CA SER A 117 -0.84 6.62 -26.00
C SER A 117 0.26 6.24 -25.00
N ILE A 118 0.84 5.04 -25.14
CA ILE A 118 2.00 4.62 -24.32
C ILE A 118 3.12 5.67 -24.36
N ALA A 119 3.43 6.20 -25.56
CA ALA A 119 4.44 7.25 -25.73
C ALA A 119 4.07 8.54 -25.00
N GLY A 120 2.81 8.98 -25.10
CA GLY A 120 2.31 10.18 -24.42
C GLY A 120 2.39 10.05 -22.89
N MET A 121 2.06 8.88 -22.34
CA MET A 121 2.21 8.60 -20.91
C MET A 121 3.68 8.66 -20.46
N ALA A 122 4.57 8.00 -21.22
CA ALA A 122 6.00 7.99 -20.92
C ALA A 122 6.64 9.38 -21.04
N ASP A 123 6.30 10.15 -22.08
CA ASP A 123 6.79 11.52 -22.27
C ASP A 123 6.31 12.45 -21.14
N ALA A 124 5.08 12.28 -20.66
CA ALA A 124 4.57 13.03 -19.51
C ALA A 124 5.33 12.68 -18.23
N ALA A 125 5.56 11.39 -17.95
CA ALA A 125 6.36 10.98 -16.79
C ALA A 125 7.79 11.53 -16.85
N ARG A 126 8.42 11.54 -18.04
CA ARG A 126 9.73 12.19 -18.27
C ARG A 126 9.69 13.68 -18.00
N ALA A 127 8.66 14.38 -18.48
CA ALA A 127 8.50 15.81 -18.26
C ALA A 127 8.32 16.16 -16.77
N LEU A 128 7.74 15.24 -15.99
CA LEU A 128 7.65 15.32 -14.53
C LEU A 128 8.94 14.92 -13.80
N GLY A 129 10.01 14.59 -14.52
CA GLY A 129 11.31 14.25 -13.96
C GLY A 129 11.40 12.86 -13.33
N ARG A 130 10.50 11.93 -13.70
CA ARG A 130 10.57 10.54 -13.25
C ARG A 130 11.70 9.79 -13.98
N GLU A 131 12.35 8.87 -13.27
CA GLU A 131 13.35 7.93 -13.78
C GLU A 131 12.69 6.73 -14.47
N TYR A 132 11.44 6.42 -14.13
CA TYR A 132 10.67 5.37 -14.79
C TYR A 132 9.16 5.57 -14.66
N LEU A 133 8.43 4.91 -15.56
CA LEU A 133 6.99 4.71 -15.50
C LEU A 133 6.72 3.23 -15.72
N VAL A 134 5.84 2.62 -14.94
CA VAL A 134 5.37 1.25 -15.20
C VAL A 134 4.05 1.32 -15.96
N LEU A 135 4.02 0.69 -17.13
CA LEU A 135 2.79 0.51 -17.91
C LEU A 135 2.07 -0.74 -17.41
N THR A 136 0.88 -0.58 -16.85
CA THR A 136 0.10 -1.64 -16.20
C THR A 136 -1.32 -1.70 -16.73
N ASP A 137 -1.49 -1.73 -18.05
CA ASP A 137 -2.80 -1.94 -18.67
C ASP A 137 -3.48 -3.23 -18.14
N HIS A 138 -4.81 -3.26 -18.16
CA HIS A 138 -5.58 -4.34 -17.53
C HIS A 138 -5.45 -5.69 -18.24
N SER A 139 -5.62 -6.79 -17.49
CA SER A 139 -5.82 -8.15 -18.01
C SER A 139 -7.25 -8.38 -18.57
N PRO A 140 -7.49 -9.48 -19.31
CA PRO A 140 -8.71 -9.68 -20.13
C PRO A 140 -10.04 -9.67 -19.38
N ARG A 141 -10.10 -10.15 -18.13
CA ARG A 141 -11.36 -10.38 -17.42
C ARG A 141 -12.10 -9.09 -17.08
N LEU A 142 -11.41 -7.96 -17.03
CA LEU A 142 -12.04 -6.64 -17.00
C LEU A 142 -12.57 -6.26 -18.39
N THR A 143 -13.66 -6.92 -18.80
CA THR A 143 -14.24 -6.81 -20.14
C THR A 143 -14.65 -5.38 -20.53
N ILE A 144 -14.96 -4.53 -19.54
CA ILE A 144 -15.29 -3.11 -19.76
C ILE A 144 -14.04 -2.31 -20.19
N ALA A 145 -12.86 -2.75 -19.78
CA ALA A 145 -11.59 -2.04 -19.97
C ALA A 145 -10.77 -2.51 -21.17
N ARG A 146 -11.32 -3.34 -22.07
CA ARG A 146 -10.60 -3.88 -23.24
C ARG A 146 -9.24 -4.50 -22.87
N GLY A 147 -9.20 -5.30 -21.80
CA GLY A 147 -7.97 -5.88 -21.28
C GLY A 147 -7.13 -6.68 -22.29
N LEU A 148 -5.85 -6.81 -21.99
CA LEU A 148 -4.83 -7.42 -22.86
C LEU A 148 -4.90 -8.94 -22.82
N SER A 149 -5.28 -9.57 -23.94
CA SER A 149 -5.03 -11.01 -24.15
C SER A 149 -3.54 -11.31 -24.06
N ALA A 150 -3.19 -12.59 -23.89
CA ALA A 150 -1.79 -13.04 -23.93
C ALA A 150 -1.06 -12.56 -25.20
N GLU A 151 -1.71 -12.60 -26.37
CA GLU A 151 -1.11 -12.10 -27.61
C GLU A 151 -0.93 -10.58 -27.60
N ARG A 152 -1.92 -9.83 -27.09
CA ARG A 152 -1.83 -8.36 -27.02
C ARG A 152 -0.78 -7.90 -26.02
N LEU A 153 -0.65 -8.57 -24.88
CA LEU A 153 0.42 -8.29 -23.92
C LEU A 153 1.80 -8.55 -24.54
N ALA A 154 1.97 -9.66 -25.26
CA ALA A 154 3.23 -9.94 -25.96
C ALA A 154 3.57 -8.88 -27.02
N GLN A 155 2.56 -8.31 -27.70
CA GLN A 155 2.75 -7.18 -28.61
C GLN A 155 3.12 -5.88 -27.87
N GLN A 156 2.48 -5.61 -26.73
CA GLN A 156 2.80 -4.44 -25.92
C GLN A 156 4.24 -4.48 -25.39
N LEU A 157 4.76 -5.66 -25.03
CA LEU A 157 6.17 -5.82 -24.65
C LEU A 157 7.13 -5.38 -25.76
N ILE A 158 6.83 -5.75 -27.01
CA ILE A 158 7.63 -5.32 -28.17
C ILE A 158 7.57 -3.81 -28.35
N GLU A 159 6.40 -3.21 -28.15
CA GLU A 159 6.23 -1.75 -28.25
C GLU A 159 7.00 -1.02 -27.14
N VAL A 160 6.98 -1.53 -25.91
CA VAL A 160 7.76 -1.00 -24.78
C VAL A 160 9.27 -1.08 -25.08
N GLU A 161 9.76 -2.20 -25.60
CA GLU A 161 11.16 -2.35 -26.03
C GLU A 161 11.52 -1.34 -27.13
N ARG A 162 10.65 -1.17 -28.13
CA ARG A 162 10.83 -0.22 -29.23
C ARG A 162 10.91 1.22 -28.73
N LEU A 163 10.04 1.62 -27.81
CA LEU A 163 10.01 2.96 -27.23
C LEU A 163 11.25 3.22 -26.36
N ASN A 164 11.65 2.25 -25.53
CA ASN A 164 12.85 2.37 -24.70
C ASN A 164 14.13 2.62 -25.52
N ALA A 165 14.23 2.09 -26.74
CA ALA A 165 15.36 2.38 -27.63
C ALA A 165 15.50 3.88 -27.98
N GLY A 166 14.43 4.67 -27.86
CA GLY A 166 14.41 6.11 -28.14
C GLY A 166 14.58 7.01 -26.90
N TYR A 167 14.49 6.47 -25.68
CA TYR A 167 14.45 7.29 -24.47
C TYR A 167 15.83 7.66 -23.91
N GLY A 168 16.88 6.93 -24.27
CA GLY A 168 18.26 7.17 -23.81
C GLY A 168 18.45 6.87 -22.32
N ASP A 169 19.59 7.30 -21.79
CA ASP A 169 19.92 7.11 -20.37
C ASP A 169 19.13 8.08 -19.48
N GLY A 170 18.58 7.58 -18.36
CA GLY A 170 17.90 8.39 -17.35
C GLY A 170 16.37 8.27 -17.31
N PHE A 171 15.74 7.60 -18.28
CA PHE A 171 14.34 7.19 -18.20
C PHE A 171 14.14 5.78 -18.71
N ARG A 172 13.28 5.00 -18.05
CA ARG A 172 12.85 3.69 -18.54
C ARG A 172 11.34 3.51 -18.44
N LEU A 173 10.72 3.12 -19.54
CA LEU A 173 9.36 2.57 -19.51
C LEU A 173 9.45 1.10 -19.10
N LEU A 174 8.89 0.76 -17.96
CA LEU A 174 8.89 -0.59 -17.41
C LEU A 174 7.63 -1.33 -17.86
N SER A 175 7.81 -2.60 -18.20
CA SER A 175 6.70 -3.48 -18.57
C SER A 175 5.96 -3.96 -17.33
N GLY A 176 4.65 -3.85 -17.33
CA GLY A 176 3.82 -4.39 -16.25
C GLY A 176 2.43 -4.76 -16.72
N ILE A 177 1.60 -5.10 -15.75
CA ILE A 177 0.18 -5.38 -15.96
C ILE A 177 -0.55 -5.11 -14.64
N GLU A 178 -1.77 -4.60 -14.73
CA GLU A 178 -2.73 -4.75 -13.65
C GLU A 178 -3.55 -6.02 -13.91
N VAL A 179 -3.13 -7.12 -13.28
CA VAL A 179 -3.77 -8.42 -13.46
C VAL A 179 -4.95 -8.59 -12.50
N ASP A 180 -6.06 -9.09 -13.04
CA ASP A 180 -7.21 -9.47 -12.25
C ASP A 180 -6.86 -10.65 -11.32
N ILE A 181 -7.19 -10.50 -10.04
CA ILE A 181 -7.25 -11.61 -9.10
C ILE A 181 -8.57 -12.35 -9.37
N LEU A 182 -8.52 -13.61 -9.79
CA LEU A 182 -9.70 -14.45 -10.05
C LEU A 182 -10.38 -14.88 -8.74
N ASP A 183 -11.54 -15.54 -8.83
CA ASP A 183 -12.37 -15.84 -7.66
C ASP A 183 -11.71 -16.84 -6.69
N ASP A 184 -10.83 -17.70 -7.22
CA ASP A 184 -10.01 -18.65 -6.48
C ASP A 184 -8.66 -18.07 -6.03
N GLY A 185 -8.39 -16.80 -6.35
CA GLY A 185 -7.15 -16.10 -6.04
C GLY A 185 -6.02 -16.29 -7.07
N SER A 186 -6.22 -17.10 -8.11
CA SER A 186 -5.28 -17.17 -9.23
C SER A 186 -5.25 -15.86 -10.04
N LEU A 187 -4.17 -15.62 -10.78
CA LEU A 187 -4.00 -14.39 -11.57
C LEU A 187 -4.48 -14.61 -13.02
N ASP A 188 -5.15 -13.61 -13.59
CA ASP A 188 -5.74 -13.61 -14.95
C ASP A 188 -4.70 -13.49 -16.09
N GLN A 189 -3.59 -14.22 -15.99
CA GLN A 189 -2.56 -14.32 -17.03
C GLN A 189 -1.72 -15.59 -16.84
N THR A 190 -1.05 -16.04 -17.91
CA THR A 190 -0.14 -17.19 -17.85
C THR A 190 1.09 -16.88 -16.98
N PRO A 191 1.56 -17.83 -16.14
CA PRO A 191 2.79 -17.67 -15.36
C PRO A 191 4.00 -17.29 -16.23
N GLU A 192 4.10 -17.86 -17.43
CA GLU A 192 5.20 -17.58 -18.35
C GLU A 192 5.22 -16.12 -18.82
N LEU A 193 4.06 -15.50 -19.05
CA LEU A 193 3.99 -14.08 -19.41
C LEU A 193 4.19 -13.19 -18.19
N LEU A 194 3.61 -13.53 -17.04
CA LEU A 194 3.85 -12.79 -15.79
C LEU A 194 5.33 -12.76 -15.42
N GLY A 195 6.06 -13.86 -15.61
CA GLY A 195 7.50 -13.95 -15.38
C GLY A 195 8.36 -13.05 -16.28
N ARG A 196 7.82 -12.55 -17.39
CA ARG A 196 8.52 -11.63 -18.32
C ARG A 196 8.35 -10.16 -17.96
N LEU A 197 7.39 -9.81 -17.12
CA LEU A 197 7.08 -8.42 -16.77
C LEU A 197 8.05 -7.88 -15.73
N ASP A 198 8.36 -6.59 -15.80
CA ASP A 198 9.19 -5.91 -14.81
C ASP A 198 8.46 -5.75 -13.47
N VAL A 199 7.14 -5.48 -13.48
CA VAL A 199 6.29 -5.29 -12.29
C VAL A 199 4.88 -5.87 -12.52
N VAL A 200 4.33 -6.60 -11.55
CA VAL A 200 2.93 -7.10 -11.58
C VAL A 200 2.12 -6.48 -10.44
N VAL A 201 1.10 -5.69 -10.81
CA VAL A 201 0.07 -5.21 -9.89
C VAL A 201 -1.11 -6.18 -9.97
N ALA A 202 -1.57 -6.72 -8.85
CA ALA A 202 -2.75 -7.57 -8.81
C ALA A 202 -3.88 -6.92 -8.01
N SER A 203 -5.08 -6.88 -8.60
CA SER A 203 -6.24 -6.18 -8.05
C SER A 203 -7.51 -7.02 -8.13
N VAL A 204 -8.44 -6.79 -7.21
CA VAL A 204 -9.78 -7.39 -7.27
C VAL A 204 -10.72 -6.41 -7.99
N HIS A 205 -11.25 -6.79 -9.15
CA HIS A 205 -12.25 -5.97 -9.87
C HIS A 205 -13.66 -6.58 -9.91
N SER A 206 -13.80 -7.83 -9.50
CA SER A 206 -15.04 -8.60 -9.59
C SER A 206 -15.46 -9.15 -8.23
N ARG A 207 -16.77 -9.38 -8.06
CA ARG A 207 -17.34 -9.89 -6.80
C ARG A 207 -16.87 -9.12 -5.56
N LEU A 208 -16.79 -7.80 -5.66
CA LEU A 208 -16.39 -6.89 -4.57
C LEU A 208 -17.31 -6.94 -3.34
N ARG A 209 -18.43 -7.65 -3.42
CA ARG A 209 -19.40 -7.88 -2.34
C ARG A 209 -19.39 -9.32 -1.81
N SER A 210 -18.38 -10.11 -2.15
CA SER A 210 -18.21 -11.44 -1.56
C SER A 210 -18.13 -11.36 -0.02
N PRO A 211 -18.57 -12.41 0.69
CA PRO A 211 -18.33 -12.58 2.12
C PRO A 211 -16.85 -12.36 2.49
N ALA A 212 -16.62 -11.85 3.71
CA ALA A 212 -15.29 -11.43 4.14
C ALA A 212 -14.26 -12.58 4.17
N ASP A 213 -14.68 -13.79 4.55
CA ASP A 213 -13.86 -15.00 4.55
C ASP A 213 -13.46 -15.42 3.12
N GLU A 214 -14.40 -15.41 2.18
CA GLU A 214 -14.12 -15.67 0.76
C GLU A 214 -13.14 -14.65 0.17
N MET A 215 -13.37 -13.35 0.40
CA MET A 215 -12.49 -12.30 -0.10
C MET A 215 -11.10 -12.39 0.53
N THR A 216 -11.01 -12.72 1.81
CA THR A 216 -9.74 -12.95 2.51
C THR A 216 -8.97 -14.11 1.88
N ALA A 217 -9.61 -15.25 1.68
CA ALA A 217 -8.98 -16.42 1.07
C ALA A 217 -8.47 -16.11 -0.35
N ARG A 218 -9.28 -15.42 -1.15
CA ARG A 218 -8.93 -14.95 -2.49
C ARG A 218 -7.70 -14.04 -2.50
N MET A 219 -7.66 -13.02 -1.64
CA MET A 219 -6.52 -12.11 -1.54
C MET A 219 -5.26 -12.80 -1.03
N LEU A 220 -5.39 -13.70 -0.04
CA LEU A 220 -4.25 -14.46 0.48
C LEU A 220 -3.66 -15.42 -0.56
N ALA A 221 -4.50 -16.05 -1.38
CA ALA A 221 -4.05 -16.87 -2.50
C ALA A 221 -3.32 -16.04 -3.57
N ALA A 222 -3.81 -14.84 -3.89
CA ALA A 222 -3.14 -13.95 -4.83
C ALA A 222 -1.80 -13.45 -4.30
N VAL A 223 -1.74 -12.98 -3.04
CA VAL A 223 -0.50 -12.60 -2.35
C VAL A 223 0.47 -13.79 -2.26
N ALA A 224 -0.04 -15.02 -2.37
CA ALA A 224 0.78 -16.22 -2.37
C ALA A 224 1.43 -16.57 -3.72
N ASP A 225 1.02 -15.93 -4.81
CA ASP A 225 1.60 -16.13 -6.13
C ASP A 225 3.02 -15.54 -6.20
N PRO A 226 4.03 -16.24 -6.75
CA PRO A 226 5.41 -15.72 -6.83
C PRO A 226 5.58 -14.55 -7.81
N HIS A 227 4.59 -14.27 -8.67
CA HIS A 227 4.69 -13.19 -9.64
C HIS A 227 4.19 -11.85 -9.11
N ILE A 228 3.33 -11.83 -8.07
CA ILE A 228 2.75 -10.58 -7.55
C ILE A 228 3.82 -9.70 -6.89
N ASP A 229 3.86 -8.45 -7.29
CA ASP A 229 4.75 -7.45 -6.70
C ASP A 229 3.97 -6.47 -5.83
N ILE A 230 2.80 -6.04 -6.30
CA ILE A 230 1.97 -5.01 -5.67
C ILE A 230 0.53 -5.52 -5.55
N LEU A 231 -0.05 -5.45 -4.37
CA LEU A 231 -1.51 -5.57 -4.17
C LEU A 231 -2.14 -4.20 -4.46
N GLY A 232 -2.79 -4.08 -5.62
CA GLY A 232 -3.50 -2.88 -6.05
C GLY A 232 -4.79 -2.63 -5.27
N HIS A 233 -5.27 -1.39 -5.31
CA HIS A 233 -6.40 -0.77 -4.60
C HIS A 233 -7.30 -1.77 -3.87
N CYS A 234 -6.82 -2.21 -2.71
CA CYS A 234 -7.19 -3.51 -2.14
C CYS A 234 -8.63 -3.59 -1.63
N THR A 235 -9.32 -2.46 -1.44
CA THR A 235 -10.74 -2.49 -1.04
C THR A 235 -11.68 -2.37 -2.23
N GLY A 236 -11.15 -2.01 -3.40
CA GLY A 236 -11.93 -1.73 -4.60
C GLY A 236 -12.91 -0.58 -4.44
N ARG A 237 -12.81 0.29 -3.42
CA ARG A 237 -13.80 1.35 -3.17
C ARG A 237 -13.78 2.45 -4.23
N LEU A 238 -14.90 3.16 -4.36
CA LEU A 238 -15.02 4.44 -5.05
C LEU A 238 -15.68 5.46 -4.12
N VAL A 239 -14.97 6.54 -3.82
CA VAL A 239 -15.47 7.67 -3.04
C VAL A 239 -16.11 8.69 -3.98
N ARG A 240 -17.25 9.25 -3.55
CA ARG A 240 -17.97 10.25 -4.35
C ARG A 240 -17.14 11.53 -4.44
N ARG A 241 -16.92 12.04 -5.66
CA ARG A 241 -16.33 13.37 -5.88
C ARG A 241 -17.32 14.47 -5.44
N ALA A 242 -16.80 15.69 -5.23
CA ALA A 242 -17.59 16.86 -4.84
C ALA A 242 -18.77 17.14 -5.80
N ALA A 243 -19.77 17.90 -5.33
CA ALA A 243 -21.02 18.13 -6.04
C ALA A 243 -20.82 18.66 -7.48
N GLY A 244 -21.38 17.94 -8.46
CA GLY A 244 -21.34 18.29 -9.88
C GLY A 244 -20.94 17.13 -10.80
N ASP A 245 -20.31 16.10 -10.25
CA ASP A 245 -19.88 14.92 -11.00
C ASP A 245 -20.99 13.85 -11.03
N THR A 246 -21.52 13.58 -12.22
CA THR A 246 -22.59 12.59 -12.47
C THR A 246 -22.04 11.19 -12.79
N GLY A 247 -20.72 11.04 -12.92
CA GLY A 247 -20.10 9.89 -13.59
C GLY A 247 -19.81 8.68 -12.71
N THR A 248 -19.65 8.83 -11.39
CA THR A 248 -19.16 7.72 -10.56
C THR A 248 -20.01 7.55 -9.30
N GLN A 249 -20.88 6.53 -9.31
CA GLN A 249 -21.61 6.13 -8.10
C GLN A 249 -20.59 5.68 -7.03
N SER A 250 -20.78 6.10 -5.79
CA SER A 250 -19.95 5.62 -4.68
C SER A 250 -20.04 4.10 -4.60
N ARG A 251 -18.88 3.45 -4.47
CA ARG A 251 -18.74 2.02 -4.24
C ARG A 251 -18.11 1.82 -2.86
N PRO A 252 -18.77 1.14 -1.92
CA PRO A 252 -18.16 0.82 -0.64
C PRO A 252 -16.99 -0.14 -0.80
N GLU A 253 -16.22 -0.24 0.27
CA GLU A 253 -15.09 -1.14 0.42
C GLU A 253 -15.56 -2.60 0.43
N SER A 254 -14.77 -3.49 -0.17
CA SER A 254 -14.85 -4.92 0.08
C SER A 254 -14.50 -5.23 1.53
N GLU A 255 -15.16 -6.23 2.09
CA GLU A 255 -14.88 -6.73 3.45
C GLU A 255 -13.87 -7.87 3.36
N PHE A 256 -12.82 -7.84 4.18
CA PHE A 256 -11.80 -8.87 4.30
C PHE A 256 -11.01 -8.68 5.61
N ASP A 257 -10.29 -9.72 6.05
CA ASP A 257 -9.35 -9.64 7.15
C ASP A 257 -8.07 -8.92 6.71
N ALA A 258 -8.08 -7.59 6.86
CA ALA A 258 -6.95 -6.75 6.51
C ALA A 258 -5.69 -7.04 7.35
N VAL A 259 -5.84 -7.55 8.58
CA VAL A 259 -4.67 -7.91 9.41
C VAL A 259 -3.97 -9.11 8.79
N ALA A 260 -4.73 -10.15 8.44
CA ALA A 260 -4.19 -11.34 7.80
C ALA A 260 -3.55 -11.01 6.44
N VAL A 261 -4.23 -10.24 5.60
CA VAL A 261 -3.75 -9.88 4.25
C VAL A 261 -2.47 -9.03 4.33
N PHE A 262 -2.43 -7.98 5.17
CA PHE A 262 -1.22 -7.16 5.28
C PHE A 262 -0.06 -7.89 5.94
N ALA A 263 -0.32 -8.78 6.90
CA ALA A 263 0.73 -9.65 7.43
C ALA A 263 1.33 -10.57 6.34
N ALA A 264 0.50 -11.12 5.44
CA ALA A 264 0.95 -11.91 4.31
C ALA A 264 1.76 -11.08 3.30
N CYS A 265 1.31 -9.87 2.98
CA CYS A 265 2.06 -8.94 2.13
C CYS A 265 3.44 -8.65 2.69
N ALA A 266 3.52 -8.28 3.98
CA ALA A 266 4.78 -8.00 4.66
C ALA A 266 5.72 -9.22 4.67
N ALA A 267 5.20 -10.43 4.93
CA ALA A 267 5.98 -11.66 4.97
C ALA A 267 6.57 -12.06 3.60
N ARG A 268 5.85 -11.76 2.51
CA ARG A 268 6.27 -12.10 1.12
C ARG A 268 6.93 -10.94 0.38
N GLY A 269 7.08 -9.80 1.05
CA GLY A 269 7.62 -8.59 0.43
C GLY A 269 6.74 -8.02 -0.69
N VAL A 270 5.46 -8.35 -0.73
CA VAL A 270 4.47 -7.76 -1.65
C VAL A 270 4.12 -6.37 -1.13
N ALA A 271 4.23 -5.35 -1.98
CA ALA A 271 3.90 -3.99 -1.59
C ALA A 271 2.38 -3.78 -1.59
N VAL A 272 1.89 -2.90 -0.71
CA VAL A 272 0.49 -2.45 -0.69
C VAL A 272 0.41 -1.13 -1.45
N GLU A 273 -0.43 -1.04 -2.48
CA GLU A 273 -0.64 0.20 -3.21
C GLU A 273 -1.26 1.28 -2.30
N ILE A 274 -0.80 2.51 -2.43
CA ILE A 274 -1.44 3.74 -1.96
C ILE A 274 -1.94 4.47 -3.21
N ASN A 275 -3.12 4.06 -3.68
CA ASN A 275 -3.72 4.59 -4.88
C ASN A 275 -4.11 6.07 -4.69
N SER A 276 -3.61 6.91 -5.59
CA SER A 276 -3.72 8.36 -5.48
C SER A 276 -4.93 8.95 -6.20
N ARG A 277 -5.73 8.14 -6.92
CA ARG A 277 -6.94 8.65 -7.59
C ARG A 277 -7.88 9.30 -6.60
N PRO A 278 -8.33 10.55 -6.84
CA PRO A 278 -9.23 11.27 -5.94
C PRO A 278 -10.54 10.54 -5.61
N ASP A 279 -11.02 9.73 -6.55
CA ASP A 279 -12.22 8.90 -6.48
C ASP A 279 -11.95 7.49 -5.90
N ARG A 280 -10.71 7.11 -5.61
CA ARG A 280 -10.38 5.86 -4.88
C ARG A 280 -9.84 6.17 -3.48
N LEU A 281 -8.67 6.83 -3.44
CA LEU A 281 -7.88 7.08 -2.22
C LEU A 281 -7.72 5.80 -1.38
N ASP A 282 -7.33 4.70 -2.00
CA ASP A 282 -7.34 3.36 -1.42
C ASP A 282 -5.93 2.90 -1.02
N PRO A 283 -5.71 2.06 0.02
CA PRO A 283 -6.61 1.71 1.12
C PRO A 283 -6.99 2.94 1.96
N PRO A 284 -8.19 3.05 2.57
CA PRO A 284 -8.51 4.09 3.57
C PRO A 284 -7.41 4.24 4.63
N LYS A 285 -7.22 5.45 5.17
CA LYS A 285 -6.19 5.76 6.20
C LYS A 285 -6.14 4.75 7.35
N ARG A 286 -7.30 4.24 7.80
CA ARG A 286 -7.38 3.23 8.86
C ARG A 286 -6.66 1.92 8.49
N LEU A 287 -6.82 1.47 7.25
CA LEU A 287 -6.19 0.26 6.72
C LEU A 287 -4.73 0.54 6.33
N LEU A 288 -4.44 1.71 5.77
CA LEU A 288 -3.06 2.12 5.49
C LEU A 288 -2.18 2.07 6.74
N ARG A 289 -2.69 2.53 7.89
CA ARG A 289 -1.97 2.43 9.15
C ARG A 289 -1.80 1.00 9.65
N LEU A 290 -2.78 0.10 9.39
CA LEU A 290 -2.61 -1.33 9.69
C LEU A 290 -1.48 -1.92 8.84
N ALA A 291 -1.38 -1.55 7.56
CA ALA A 291 -0.27 -1.99 6.70
C ALA A 291 1.08 -1.44 7.20
N VAL A 292 1.14 -0.20 7.71
CA VAL A 292 2.35 0.36 8.33
C VAL A 292 2.72 -0.42 9.60
N GLU A 293 1.73 -0.74 10.44
CA GLU A 293 1.89 -1.54 11.66
C GLU A 293 2.38 -2.97 11.37
N ALA A 294 1.88 -3.58 10.29
CA ALA A 294 2.31 -4.89 9.81
C ALA A 294 3.73 -4.89 9.20
N GLY A 295 4.27 -3.71 8.86
CA GLY A 295 5.58 -3.56 8.26
C GLY A 295 5.61 -3.82 6.75
N CYS A 296 4.51 -3.57 6.05
CA CYS A 296 4.46 -3.69 4.60
C CYS A 296 5.47 -2.76 3.88
N LEU A 297 5.80 -3.14 2.65
CA LEU A 297 6.27 -2.21 1.62
C LEU A 297 5.06 -1.50 1.00
N PHE A 298 5.28 -0.36 0.36
CA PHE A 298 4.24 0.46 -0.27
C PHE A 298 4.63 0.89 -1.66
N ALA A 299 3.64 1.06 -2.54
CA ALA A 299 3.80 1.76 -3.82
C ALA A 299 2.81 2.93 -3.85
N ILE A 300 3.29 4.16 -4.04
CA ILE A 300 2.40 5.33 -4.15
C ILE A 300 2.16 5.59 -5.62
N ASP A 301 0.99 5.22 -6.12
CA ASP A 301 0.76 5.19 -7.57
C ASP A 301 -0.45 6.04 -7.97
N SER A 302 -0.45 6.54 -9.20
CA SER A 302 -1.50 7.43 -9.69
C SER A 302 -2.73 6.69 -10.21
N ASP A 303 -2.58 5.45 -10.73
CA ASP A 303 -3.61 4.75 -11.50
C ASP A 303 -4.10 5.68 -12.65
N ALA A 304 -3.12 6.34 -13.28
CA ALA A 304 -3.37 7.33 -14.32
C ALA A 304 -3.87 6.65 -15.61
N HIS A 305 -5.03 7.11 -16.09
CA HIS A 305 -5.62 6.74 -17.38
C HIS A 305 -5.41 7.84 -18.45
N PHE A 306 -4.77 8.94 -18.05
CA PHE A 306 -4.39 10.04 -18.92
C PHE A 306 -3.18 10.76 -18.32
N SER A 307 -2.34 11.35 -19.17
CA SER A 307 -1.03 11.90 -18.79
C SER A 307 -1.09 12.92 -17.63
N THR A 308 -2.08 13.80 -17.59
CA THR A 308 -2.23 14.80 -16.51
C THR A 308 -2.60 14.21 -15.14
N GLN A 309 -3.00 12.93 -15.11
CA GLN A 309 -3.35 12.24 -13.86
C GLN A 309 -2.11 11.76 -13.10
N LEU A 310 -0.93 11.74 -13.74
CA LEU A 310 0.34 11.44 -13.08
C LEU A 310 0.65 12.45 -11.95
N ASP A 311 0.11 13.68 -12.01
CA ASP A 311 0.21 14.68 -10.95
C ASP A 311 -0.52 14.28 -9.65
N TRP A 312 -1.40 13.28 -9.71
CA TRP A 312 -2.16 12.82 -8.53
C TRP A 312 -1.30 12.16 -7.47
N LEU A 313 -0.07 11.74 -7.77
CA LEU A 313 0.88 11.17 -6.80
C LEU A 313 1.01 11.98 -5.51
N ARG A 314 0.83 13.30 -5.58
CA ARG A 314 0.80 14.17 -4.40
C ARG A 314 -0.28 13.79 -3.39
N PHE A 315 -1.46 13.36 -3.84
CA PHE A 315 -2.55 12.91 -2.97
C PHE A 315 -2.17 11.63 -2.22
N GLY A 316 -1.47 10.70 -2.88
CA GLY A 316 -0.91 9.52 -2.23
C GLY A 316 0.18 9.87 -1.22
N CYS A 317 1.09 10.78 -1.57
CA CYS A 317 2.15 11.27 -0.68
C CYS A 317 1.59 11.92 0.60
N GLU A 318 0.58 12.77 0.48
CA GLU A 318 -0.06 13.40 1.64
C GLU A 318 -0.66 12.34 2.58
N ARG A 319 -1.32 11.33 2.00
CA ARG A 319 -1.92 10.24 2.77
C ARG A 319 -0.88 9.35 3.44
N ALA A 320 0.20 9.05 2.73
CA ALA A 320 1.35 8.30 3.22
C ALA A 320 2.01 9.03 4.40
N ALA A 321 2.30 10.33 4.23
CA ALA A 321 2.84 11.19 5.28
C ALA A 321 1.94 11.22 6.53
N ARG A 322 0.63 11.47 6.36
CA ARG A 322 -0.35 11.46 7.47
C ARG A 322 -0.47 10.12 8.19
N CYS A 323 -0.08 9.01 7.56
CA CYS A 323 -0.14 7.67 8.14
C CYS A 323 1.23 7.18 8.62
N GLY A 324 2.27 8.01 8.55
CA GLY A 324 3.62 7.66 9.01
C GLY A 324 4.28 6.58 8.16
N VAL A 325 3.99 6.54 6.85
CA VAL A 325 4.66 5.63 5.90
C VAL A 325 6.14 6.04 5.77
N PRO A 326 7.10 5.17 6.12
CA PRO A 326 8.51 5.48 5.97
C PRO A 326 8.92 5.55 4.49
N VAL A 327 9.68 6.59 4.10
CA VAL A 327 10.15 6.80 2.71
C VAL A 327 10.92 5.58 2.19
N ASP A 328 11.76 4.97 3.02
CA ASP A 328 12.58 3.81 2.65
C ASP A 328 11.77 2.55 2.33
N ARG A 329 10.50 2.51 2.76
CA ARG A 329 9.54 1.43 2.48
C ARG A 329 8.62 1.71 1.30
N VAL A 330 8.74 2.87 0.64
CA VAL A 330 8.02 3.18 -0.58
C VAL A 330 8.86 2.72 -1.78
N VAL A 331 8.46 1.65 -2.44
CA VAL A 331 9.25 0.96 -3.48
C VAL A 331 9.52 1.87 -4.68
N ASN A 332 8.61 2.78 -4.99
CA ASN A 332 8.78 3.72 -6.09
C ASN A 332 9.59 4.99 -5.75
N THR A 333 10.25 4.99 -4.60
CA THR A 333 11.37 5.91 -4.28
C THR A 333 12.74 5.30 -4.62
N TRP A 334 12.78 4.02 -5.01
CA TRP A 334 14.02 3.30 -5.26
C TRP A 334 14.52 3.51 -6.69
N PRO A 335 15.83 3.52 -6.93
CA PRO A 335 16.36 3.48 -8.29
C PRO A 335 15.85 2.26 -9.05
N THR A 336 15.71 2.39 -10.38
CA THR A 336 15.17 1.34 -11.27
C THR A 336 15.78 -0.03 -11.02
N ASP A 337 17.10 -0.13 -10.87
CA ASP A 337 17.78 -1.42 -10.66
C ASP A 337 17.40 -2.08 -9.33
N ARG A 338 17.16 -1.29 -8.27
CA ARG A 338 16.71 -1.80 -6.98
C ARG A 338 15.26 -2.26 -7.05
N LEU A 339 14.39 -1.53 -7.76
CA LEU A 339 13.01 -1.94 -7.99
C LEU A 339 12.96 -3.30 -8.73
N LEU A 340 13.73 -3.44 -9.81
CA LEU A 340 13.79 -4.67 -10.61
C LEU A 340 14.42 -5.84 -9.85
N ALA A 341 15.42 -5.58 -9.00
CA ALA A 341 15.97 -6.62 -8.12
C ALA A 341 14.92 -7.11 -7.11
N TRP A 342 14.09 -6.21 -6.59
CA TRP A 342 13.01 -6.56 -5.69
C TRP A 342 11.92 -7.39 -6.37
N THR A 343 11.45 -7.04 -7.58
CA THR A 343 10.38 -7.81 -8.26
C THR A 343 10.81 -9.20 -8.72
N ARG A 344 12.12 -9.46 -8.81
CA ARG A 344 12.68 -10.75 -9.24
C ARG A 344 13.04 -11.69 -8.08
N ARG A 345 12.81 -11.29 -6.83
CA ARG A 345 13.27 -11.99 -5.61
C ARG A 345 12.79 -13.44 -5.48
N ASP A 346 11.59 -13.75 -5.96
CA ASP A 346 10.94 -15.07 -5.84
C ASP A 346 10.79 -15.79 -7.19
N ARG A 347 11.33 -15.20 -8.26
CA ARG A 347 11.28 -15.75 -9.63
C ARG A 347 12.54 -16.56 -10.01
N GLY A 348 13.35 -16.92 -9.02
CA GLY A 348 14.67 -17.57 -9.16
C GLY A 348 14.75 -18.96 -8.56
#